data_AF-A0A5M9MY63-F1
#
_entry.id   AF-A0A5M9MY63-F1
#
_cell.length_a   1.000
_cell.length_b   1.000
_cell.length_c   1.000
_cell.angle_alpha   90.00
_cell.angle_beta   90.00
_cell.angle_gamma   90.00
#
_symmetry.space_group_name_H-M   'P 1'
#
loop_
_entity.id
_entity.type
_entity.pdbx_description
1 polymer ?
#
loop_
_entity_poly.entity_id
_entity_poly.type
_entity_poly.pdbx_seq_one_letter_code
_entity_poly.pdbx_strand_id
1 'polypeptide(L)'
;MANYLASIFGTEQDKVNCSFYYKIGACRHGDRCSRKHVKPSYSQTILMPNMYQNPAYDPKNKMNPSQLQNHFDAFYEDVWCEMCKYGELEELVVCDNNNDHLIGNVYARFKYEEDAQGACDALNSRCDAHRAFLQAFMARSTMTFDEARPIMAAISCVADGGSVSPEDVTEEEFSSYISMANTAISPLDLEIRSTLRQLPIDPEATEVPAPERVYALVNTTSDPLTQLATTYSADEIAFVKRVLDAIFDTNNTRRSEAMVVSGMQAIQLAKTSSGDSSRRESNMATEQSQGGAAQSLGISQAETVLRQLVEDGWLEKSRKGFYSLSPRGLMELRGWLVASYNDENEDDCRFDKIKFCAACRDIITVGQRCVNRDCPGRLHDHCIRNFFRMQQAENCPVCKNSWPGDKFVGERAITTTDQYIQGRRRGNNSQRQSGGGSSSQIHGTNVEGEDDSD
;
A
#
# COMPACT_ATOMS: atom_id res chain seq x y z
N MET A 1 -44.50 45.56 5.99
CA MET A 1 -43.09 45.08 5.92
C MET A 1 -42.98 43.59 5.65
N ALA A 2 -43.76 42.72 6.31
CA ALA A 2 -43.67 41.26 6.11
C ALA A 2 -43.86 40.81 4.64
N ASN A 3 -44.87 41.35 3.93
CA ASN A 3 -45.08 41.01 2.51
C ASN A 3 -43.94 41.47 1.58
N TYR A 4 -43.27 42.58 1.89
CA TYR A 4 -42.12 43.07 1.12
C TYR A 4 -40.87 42.22 1.38
N LEU A 5 -40.63 41.83 2.64
CA LEU A 5 -39.53 40.93 3.00
C LEU A 5 -39.72 39.52 2.42
N ALA A 6 -40.96 39.00 2.38
CA ALA A 6 -41.27 37.73 1.74
C ALA A 6 -41.04 37.75 0.22
N SER A 7 -41.25 38.89 -0.45
CA SER A 7 -40.99 39.04 -1.90
C SER A 7 -39.51 39.11 -2.27
N ILE A 8 -38.64 39.41 -1.30
CA ILE A 8 -37.18 39.54 -1.51
C ILE A 8 -36.46 38.22 -1.21
N PHE A 9 -37.00 37.41 -0.30
CA PHE A 9 -36.40 36.15 0.15
C PHE A 9 -36.14 35.18 -1.02
N GLY A 10 -34.90 34.68 -1.14
CA GLY A 10 -34.50 33.78 -2.24
C GLY A 10 -34.23 34.45 -3.59
N THR A 11 -34.30 35.79 -3.67
CA THR A 11 -33.95 36.57 -4.87
C THR A 11 -32.56 37.20 -4.75
N GLU A 12 -32.00 37.71 -5.85
CA GLU A 12 -30.70 38.41 -5.82
C GLU A 12 -30.73 39.71 -4.99
N GLN A 13 -31.92 40.23 -4.70
CA GLN A 13 -32.15 41.39 -3.85
C GLN A 13 -32.00 41.07 -2.36
N ASP A 14 -32.03 39.77 -1.99
CA ASP A 14 -31.69 39.32 -0.64
C ASP A 14 -30.17 39.46 -0.42
N LYS A 15 -29.82 40.44 0.42
CA LYS A 15 -28.42 40.71 0.79
C LYS A 15 -27.90 39.79 1.90
N VAL A 16 -28.79 39.05 2.57
CA VAL A 16 -28.45 38.19 3.71
C VAL A 16 -28.25 36.75 3.26
N ASN A 17 -29.19 36.20 2.49
CA ASN A 17 -29.11 34.82 2.02
C ASN A 17 -28.53 34.74 0.61
N CYS A 18 -27.79 33.66 0.34
CA CYS A 18 -27.27 33.42 -1.00
C CYS A 18 -28.39 32.93 -1.92
N SER A 19 -28.79 33.75 -2.88
CA SER A 19 -29.80 33.39 -3.88
C SER A 19 -29.41 32.18 -4.73
N PHE A 20 -28.11 32.05 -5.07
CA PHE A 20 -27.60 30.92 -5.83
C PHE A 20 -27.71 29.62 -5.05
N TYR A 21 -27.29 29.61 -3.78
CA TYR A 21 -27.42 28.43 -2.94
C TYR A 21 -28.88 28.04 -2.72
N TYR A 22 -29.77 29.02 -2.52
CA TYR A 22 -31.19 28.75 -2.31
C TYR A 22 -31.86 28.13 -3.54
N LYS A 23 -31.51 28.57 -4.75
CA LYS A 23 -32.13 28.09 -6.00
C LYS A 23 -31.49 26.82 -6.56
N ILE A 24 -30.16 26.71 -6.44
CA ILE A 24 -29.37 25.68 -7.12
C ILE A 24 -28.83 24.63 -6.13
N GLY A 25 -28.88 24.90 -4.82
CA GLY A 25 -28.27 24.04 -3.80
C GLY A 25 -26.74 24.11 -3.76
N ALA A 26 -26.10 24.88 -4.64
CA ALA A 26 -24.65 25.03 -4.75
C ALA A 26 -24.23 26.48 -4.99
N CYS A 27 -23.02 26.84 -4.55
CA CYS A 27 -22.46 28.18 -4.71
C CYS A 27 -20.97 28.10 -5.05
N ARG A 28 -20.53 28.87 -6.04
CA ARG A 28 -19.12 28.96 -6.46
C ARG A 28 -18.14 29.37 -5.36
N HIS A 29 -18.61 30.01 -4.29
CA HIS A 29 -17.78 30.44 -3.17
C HIS A 29 -17.75 29.42 -2.03
N GLY A 30 -18.56 28.35 -2.09
CA GLY A 30 -18.66 27.32 -1.04
C GLY A 30 -18.89 27.94 0.35
N ASP A 31 -18.18 27.44 1.35
CA ASP A 31 -18.27 27.94 2.74
C ASP A 31 -17.64 29.33 2.94
N ARG A 32 -16.87 29.82 1.95
CA ARG A 32 -16.30 31.18 1.96
C ARG A 32 -17.26 32.24 1.44
N CYS A 33 -18.52 31.88 1.16
CA CYS A 33 -19.51 32.82 0.69
C CYS A 33 -19.80 33.88 1.76
N SER A 34 -19.87 35.15 1.34
CA SER A 34 -20.21 36.26 2.24
C SER A 34 -21.71 36.30 2.61
N ARG A 35 -22.54 35.50 1.94
CA ARG A 35 -23.98 35.38 2.18
C ARG A 35 -24.30 34.03 2.80
N LYS A 36 -25.37 33.96 3.59
CA LYS A 36 -25.72 32.76 4.35
C LYS A 36 -26.22 31.63 3.43
N HIS A 37 -25.71 30.42 3.66
CA HIS A 37 -26.22 29.16 3.10
C HIS A 37 -27.05 28.46 4.17
N VAL A 38 -28.35 28.36 3.96
CA VAL A 38 -29.27 27.69 4.90
C VAL A 38 -29.61 26.32 4.31
N LYS A 39 -29.12 25.26 4.95
CA LYS A 39 -29.52 23.89 4.64
C LYS A 39 -30.93 23.64 5.19
N PRO A 40 -31.89 23.19 4.38
CA PRO A 40 -33.22 22.88 4.87
C PRO A 40 -33.17 21.67 5.82
N SER A 41 -33.99 21.69 6.86
CA SER A 41 -34.10 20.57 7.82
C SER A 41 -34.93 19.40 7.28
N TYR A 42 -35.72 19.65 6.25
CA TYR A 42 -36.55 18.70 5.52
C TYR A 42 -36.65 19.19 4.08
N SER A 43 -36.56 18.28 3.11
CA SER A 43 -36.68 18.60 1.70
C SER A 43 -37.10 17.37 0.94
N GLN A 44 -37.85 17.56 -0.14
CA GLN A 44 -38.14 16.52 -1.11
C GLN A 44 -36.95 16.22 -2.02
N THR A 45 -35.96 17.12 -2.08
CA THR A 45 -34.83 17.03 -3.01
C THR A 45 -33.53 16.82 -2.26
N ILE A 46 -32.78 15.79 -2.65
CA ILE A 46 -31.41 15.56 -2.19
C ILE A 46 -30.42 15.97 -3.27
N LEU A 47 -29.20 16.33 -2.84
CA LEU A 47 -28.08 16.66 -3.69
C LEU A 47 -26.91 15.73 -3.36
N MET A 48 -26.43 15.01 -4.36
CA MET A 48 -25.21 14.21 -4.33
C MET A 48 -24.15 14.95 -5.15
N PRO A 49 -23.28 15.75 -4.50
CA PRO A 49 -22.31 16.57 -5.20
C PRO A 49 -21.23 15.71 -5.86
N ASN A 50 -20.83 16.08 -7.08
CA ASN A 50 -19.74 15.42 -7.82
C ASN A 50 -19.87 13.89 -7.96
N MET A 51 -21.10 13.36 -8.01
CA MET A 51 -21.38 11.93 -8.11
C MET A 51 -21.13 11.38 -9.52
N TYR A 52 -21.46 12.15 -10.56
CA TYR A 52 -21.19 11.73 -11.94
C TYR A 52 -19.83 12.21 -12.42
N GLN A 53 -18.92 11.28 -12.68
CA GLN A 53 -17.61 11.56 -13.29
C GLN A 53 -17.70 11.31 -14.80
N ASN A 54 -17.86 12.38 -15.59
CA ASN A 54 -17.96 12.26 -17.04
C ASN A 54 -16.60 11.86 -17.65
N PRO A 55 -16.48 10.68 -18.29
CA PRO A 55 -15.22 10.23 -18.87
C PRO A 55 -14.70 11.15 -19.99
N ALA A 56 -15.55 11.99 -20.57
CA ALA A 56 -15.14 12.96 -21.60
C ALA A 56 -14.11 13.99 -21.07
N TYR A 57 -14.08 14.23 -19.76
CA TYR A 57 -13.12 15.15 -19.13
C TYR A 57 -11.84 14.46 -18.64
N ASP A 58 -11.75 13.13 -18.71
CA ASP A 58 -10.53 12.39 -18.35
C ASP A 58 -9.51 12.42 -19.52
N PRO A 59 -8.30 12.97 -19.34
CA PRO A 59 -7.27 13.03 -20.38
C PRO A 59 -6.84 11.67 -20.93
N LYS A 60 -7.05 10.58 -20.18
CA LYS A 60 -6.66 9.22 -20.56
C LYS A 60 -7.77 8.48 -21.32
N ASN A 61 -8.97 9.07 -21.43
CA ASN A 61 -10.10 8.41 -22.02
C ASN A 61 -9.93 8.22 -23.55
N LYS A 62 -10.35 7.05 -24.03
CA LYS A 62 -10.31 6.66 -25.46
C LYS A 62 -11.69 6.29 -26.00
N MET A 63 -12.75 6.54 -25.24
CA MET A 63 -14.11 6.18 -25.62
C MET A 63 -14.63 7.06 -26.77
N ASN A 64 -15.39 6.45 -27.67
CA ASN A 64 -16.10 7.16 -28.73
C ASN A 64 -17.43 7.75 -28.20
N PRO A 65 -18.11 8.64 -28.95
CA PRO A 65 -19.35 9.26 -28.50
C PRO A 65 -20.48 8.28 -28.13
N SER A 66 -20.59 7.15 -28.82
CA SER A 66 -21.59 6.12 -28.50
C SER A 66 -21.25 5.39 -27.19
N GLN A 67 -19.98 5.14 -26.92
CA GLN A 67 -19.53 4.54 -25.67
C GLN A 67 -19.73 5.50 -24.49
N LEU A 68 -19.50 6.80 -24.68
CA LEU A 68 -19.79 7.83 -23.68
C LEU A 68 -21.29 7.89 -23.35
N GLN A 69 -22.16 7.81 -24.37
CA GLN A 69 -23.61 7.76 -24.14
C GLN A 69 -24.00 6.50 -23.37
N ASN A 70 -23.51 5.32 -23.77
CA ASN A 70 -23.80 4.08 -23.06
C ASN A 70 -23.31 4.11 -21.60
N HIS A 71 -22.16 4.73 -21.34
CA HIS A 71 -21.66 4.95 -19.98
C HIS A 71 -22.60 5.83 -19.16
N PHE A 72 -23.09 6.93 -19.75
CA PHE A 72 -24.06 7.81 -19.09
C PHE A 72 -25.39 7.11 -18.84
N ASP A 73 -25.93 6.40 -19.83
CA ASP A 73 -27.20 5.68 -19.71
C ASP A 73 -27.12 4.62 -18.60
N ALA A 74 -26.02 3.86 -18.55
CA ALA A 74 -25.77 2.88 -17.48
C ALA A 74 -25.68 3.54 -16.09
N PHE A 75 -24.98 4.67 -15.98
CA PHE A 75 -24.93 5.45 -14.73
C PHE A 75 -26.31 5.96 -14.32
N TYR A 76 -27.06 6.54 -15.26
CA TYR A 76 -28.38 7.09 -14.98
C TYR A 76 -29.36 6.00 -14.54
N GLU A 77 -29.34 4.84 -15.21
CA GLU A 77 -30.14 3.67 -14.84
C GLU A 77 -29.80 3.17 -13.43
N ASP A 78 -28.51 3.04 -13.10
CA ASP A 78 -28.07 2.57 -11.79
C ASP A 78 -28.52 3.52 -10.66
N VAL A 79 -28.29 4.83 -10.84
CA VAL A 79 -28.72 5.83 -9.85
C VAL A 79 -30.24 5.87 -9.72
N TRP A 80 -30.98 5.83 -10.84
CA TRP A 80 -32.44 5.79 -10.81
C TRP A 80 -32.95 4.57 -10.04
N CYS A 81 -32.43 3.39 -10.35
CA CYS A 81 -32.81 2.14 -9.67
C CYS A 81 -32.47 2.16 -8.18
N GLU A 82 -31.31 2.70 -7.81
CA GLU A 82 -30.92 2.83 -6.40
C GLU A 82 -31.83 3.80 -5.65
N MET A 83 -32.14 4.96 -6.25
CA MET A 83 -33.03 5.95 -5.61
C MET A 83 -34.45 5.41 -5.42
N CYS A 84 -34.98 4.64 -6.38
CA CYS A 84 -36.30 4.01 -6.27
C CYS A 84 -36.44 3.02 -5.09
N LYS A 85 -35.34 2.57 -4.48
CA LYS A 85 -35.38 1.72 -3.28
C LYS A 85 -35.86 2.48 -2.04
N TYR A 86 -35.66 3.80 -2.01
CA TYR A 86 -36.01 4.65 -0.85
C TYR A 86 -37.41 5.24 -0.95
N GLY A 87 -37.95 5.41 -2.17
CA GLY A 87 -39.27 6.01 -2.35
C GLY A 87 -39.64 6.27 -3.82
N GLU A 88 -40.79 6.91 -4.01
CA GLU A 88 -41.27 7.31 -5.34
C GLU A 88 -40.46 8.53 -5.84
N LEU A 89 -39.60 8.30 -6.83
CA LEU A 89 -38.76 9.33 -7.44
C LEU A 89 -39.53 10.08 -8.54
N GLU A 90 -39.65 11.40 -8.43
CA GLU A 90 -40.31 12.25 -9.42
C GLU A 90 -39.36 12.74 -10.50
N GLU A 91 -38.13 13.10 -10.12
CA GLU A 91 -37.16 13.71 -11.02
C GLU A 91 -35.73 13.37 -10.61
N LEU A 92 -34.88 13.06 -11.60
CA LEU A 92 -33.45 12.86 -11.45
C LEU A 92 -32.73 13.76 -12.45
N VAL A 93 -31.81 14.60 -11.98
CA VAL A 93 -31.06 15.53 -12.82
C VAL A 93 -29.57 15.35 -12.58
N VAL A 94 -28.82 15.07 -13.64
CA VAL A 94 -27.35 14.96 -13.60
C VAL A 94 -26.74 16.19 -14.28
N CYS A 95 -25.84 16.89 -13.59
CA CYS A 95 -25.21 18.11 -14.08
C CYS A 95 -23.90 17.80 -14.82
N ASP A 96 -23.82 18.19 -16.09
CA ASP A 96 -22.61 18.12 -16.92
C ASP A 96 -21.89 19.49 -17.00
N ASN A 97 -21.88 20.22 -15.89
CA ASN A 97 -21.13 21.48 -15.79
C ASN A 97 -19.64 21.21 -15.64
N ASN A 98 -18.79 22.14 -16.09
CA ASN A 98 -17.33 22.06 -15.90
C ASN A 98 -16.82 22.98 -14.76
N ASN A 99 -17.72 23.45 -13.90
CA ASN A 99 -17.35 24.33 -12.78
C ASN A 99 -17.36 23.52 -11.48
N ASP A 100 -16.33 23.69 -10.65
CA ASP A 100 -16.10 22.91 -9.41
C ASP A 100 -17.31 22.76 -8.47
N HIS A 101 -18.23 23.73 -8.47
CA HIS A 101 -19.39 23.75 -7.59
C HIS A 101 -20.64 23.07 -8.17
N LEU A 102 -20.63 22.69 -9.46
CA LEU A 102 -21.76 22.06 -10.17
C LEU A 102 -21.37 20.80 -10.93
N ILE A 103 -20.07 20.58 -11.19
CA ILE A 103 -19.58 19.43 -11.94
C ILE A 103 -20.04 18.13 -11.29
N GLY A 104 -20.68 17.28 -12.07
CA GLY A 104 -21.12 15.95 -11.64
C GLY A 104 -22.21 15.93 -10.57
N ASN A 105 -22.83 17.06 -10.23
CA ASN A 105 -23.89 17.09 -9.23
C ASN A 105 -25.12 16.30 -9.71
N VAL A 106 -25.65 15.45 -8.84
CA VAL A 106 -26.88 14.72 -9.08
C VAL A 106 -27.96 15.17 -8.09
N TYR A 107 -29.11 15.56 -8.61
CA TYR A 107 -30.28 15.96 -7.84
C TYR A 107 -31.36 14.91 -8.00
N ALA A 108 -31.88 14.41 -6.89
CA ALA A 108 -32.98 13.46 -6.88
C ALA A 108 -34.14 14.07 -6.08
N ARG A 109 -35.30 14.26 -6.72
CA ARG A 109 -36.53 14.73 -6.06
C ARG A 109 -37.48 13.56 -5.85
N PHE A 110 -37.80 13.31 -4.60
CA PHE A 110 -38.80 12.34 -4.15
C PHE A 110 -40.17 13.00 -3.99
N LYS A 111 -41.22 12.19 -4.03
CA LYS A 111 -42.58 12.64 -3.75
C LYS A 111 -42.79 13.04 -2.29
N TYR A 112 -42.12 12.35 -1.36
CA TYR A 112 -42.23 12.58 0.08
C TYR A 112 -40.90 13.01 0.69
N GLU A 113 -40.95 13.90 1.68
CA GLU A 113 -39.76 14.40 2.40
C GLU A 113 -39.10 13.33 3.27
N GLU A 114 -39.88 12.37 3.78
CA GLU A 114 -39.38 11.26 4.60
C GLU A 114 -38.49 10.31 3.76
N ASP A 115 -38.91 9.99 2.53
CA ASP A 115 -38.12 9.18 1.59
C ASP A 115 -36.78 9.86 1.26
N ALA A 116 -36.82 11.17 1.02
CA ALA A 116 -35.62 11.97 0.75
C ALA A 116 -34.66 12.00 1.96
N GLN A 117 -35.19 12.12 3.17
CA GLN A 117 -34.39 12.06 4.39
C GLN A 117 -33.76 10.66 4.57
N GLY A 118 -34.55 9.60 4.40
CA GLY A 118 -34.07 8.22 4.48
C GLY A 118 -33.00 7.91 3.42
N ALA A 119 -33.17 8.39 2.18
CA ALA A 119 -32.16 8.29 1.13
C ALA A 119 -30.88 9.06 1.50
N CYS A 120 -31.01 10.28 2.00
CA CYS A 120 -29.87 11.10 2.43
C CYS A 120 -29.07 10.41 3.55
N ASP A 121 -29.75 9.89 4.56
CA ASP A 121 -29.12 9.22 5.70
C ASP A 121 -28.42 7.92 5.28
N ALA A 122 -29.06 7.10 4.43
CA ALA A 122 -28.49 5.86 3.92
C ALA A 122 -27.30 6.09 2.97
N LEU A 123 -27.33 7.12 2.13
CA LEU A 123 -26.21 7.44 1.25
C LEU A 123 -25.02 8.00 2.03
N ASN A 124 -25.27 8.82 3.05
CA ASN A 124 -24.22 9.32 3.93
C ASN A 124 -23.60 8.20 4.76
N SER A 125 -24.39 7.25 5.29
CA SER A 125 -23.84 6.11 6.05
C SER A 125 -22.93 5.23 5.20
N ARG A 126 -23.28 5.01 3.92
CA ARG A 126 -22.40 4.30 2.96
C ARG A 126 -21.12 5.08 2.68
N CYS A 127 -21.20 6.41 2.52
CA CYS A 127 -20.00 7.23 2.33
C CYS A 127 -19.10 7.20 3.58
N ASP A 128 -19.68 7.27 4.77
CA ASP A 128 -18.96 7.19 6.04
C ASP A 128 -18.30 5.82 6.25
N ALA A 129 -18.94 4.74 5.79
CA ALA A 129 -18.35 3.40 5.79
C ALA A 129 -17.05 3.34 4.97
N HIS A 130 -17.04 3.89 3.75
CA HIS A 130 -15.83 3.95 2.91
C HIS A 130 -14.76 4.87 3.52
N ARG A 131 -15.16 5.97 4.17
CA ARG A 131 -14.23 6.86 4.89
C ARG A 131 -13.60 6.16 6.10
N ALA A 132 -14.39 5.43 6.88
CA ALA A 132 -13.90 4.63 8.00
C ALA A 132 -12.94 3.51 7.53
N PHE A 133 -13.26 2.88 6.39
CA PHE A 133 -12.38 1.90 5.76
C PHE A 133 -11.04 2.51 5.34
N LEU A 134 -11.04 3.69 4.71
CA LEU A 134 -9.81 4.42 4.38
C LEU A 134 -9.03 4.85 5.63
N GLN A 135 -9.71 5.31 6.68
CA GLN A 135 -9.08 5.64 7.96
C GLN A 135 -8.38 4.43 8.59
N ALA A 136 -8.97 3.24 8.47
CA ALA A 136 -8.34 2.00 8.92
C ALA A 136 -7.04 1.70 8.16
N PHE A 137 -7.03 1.88 6.84
CA PHE A 137 -5.81 1.74 6.03
C PHE A 137 -4.73 2.75 6.41
N MET A 138 -5.10 4.01 6.64
CA MET A 138 -4.15 5.05 7.07
C MET A 138 -3.57 4.75 8.46
N ALA A 139 -4.36 4.20 9.37
CA ALA A 139 -3.92 3.89 10.73
C ALA A 139 -3.00 2.65 10.79
N ARG A 140 -3.28 1.62 9.99
CA ARG A 140 -2.57 0.32 10.05
C ARG A 140 -1.42 0.19 9.07
N SER A 141 -1.25 1.12 8.13
CA SER A 141 -0.23 1.11 7.06
C SER A 141 -0.33 -0.05 6.06
N THR A 142 -0.56 -1.27 6.52
CA THR A 142 -0.87 -2.46 5.73
C THR A 142 -1.94 -3.29 6.42
N MET A 143 -2.75 -3.99 5.64
CA MET A 143 -3.74 -4.94 6.17
C MET A 143 -3.86 -6.16 5.27
N THR A 144 -4.12 -7.32 5.85
CA THR A 144 -4.55 -8.52 5.11
C THR A 144 -6.07 -8.60 5.06
N PHE A 145 -6.62 -9.48 4.23
CA PHE A 145 -8.07 -9.72 4.22
C PHE A 145 -8.56 -10.21 5.58
N ASP A 146 -7.82 -11.13 6.21
CA ASP A 146 -8.15 -11.66 7.52
C ASP A 146 -8.20 -10.57 8.62
N GLU A 147 -7.31 -9.58 8.53
CA GLU A 147 -7.27 -8.41 9.42
C GLU A 147 -8.34 -7.36 9.08
N ALA A 148 -8.76 -7.28 7.82
CA ALA A 148 -9.79 -6.35 7.34
C ALA A 148 -11.20 -6.82 7.68
N ARG A 149 -11.47 -8.13 7.71
CA ARG A 149 -12.78 -8.71 8.07
C ARG A 149 -13.41 -8.12 9.34
N PRO A 150 -12.73 -8.09 10.51
CA PRO A 150 -13.35 -7.54 11.72
C PRO A 150 -13.61 -6.04 11.62
N ILE A 151 -12.83 -5.31 10.82
CA ILE A 151 -13.00 -3.87 10.61
C ILE A 151 -14.21 -3.62 9.71
N MET A 152 -14.34 -4.36 8.62
CA MET A 152 -15.50 -4.28 7.73
C MET A 152 -16.78 -4.70 8.44
N ALA A 153 -16.76 -5.78 9.22
CA ALA A 153 -17.91 -6.19 10.02
C ALA A 153 -18.33 -5.10 11.01
N ALA A 154 -17.36 -4.44 11.69
CA ALA A 154 -17.66 -3.32 12.58
C ALA A 154 -18.25 -2.11 11.84
N ILE A 155 -17.73 -1.80 10.64
CA ILE A 155 -18.24 -0.72 9.80
C ILE A 155 -19.67 -1.02 9.33
N SER A 156 -19.93 -2.22 8.81
CA SER A 156 -21.25 -2.65 8.34
C SER A 156 -22.27 -2.73 9.48
N CYS A 157 -21.86 -3.16 10.68
CA CYS A 157 -22.74 -3.12 11.86
C CYS A 157 -23.27 -1.70 12.14
N VAL A 158 -22.41 -0.69 11.99
CA VAL A 158 -22.79 0.71 12.21
C VAL A 158 -23.59 1.27 11.04
N ALA A 159 -23.23 0.93 9.80
CA ALA A 159 -23.87 1.45 8.60
C ALA A 159 -25.28 0.88 8.38
N ASP A 160 -25.48 -0.43 8.61
CA ASP A 160 -26.72 -1.15 8.31
C ASP A 160 -27.55 -1.45 9.56
N GLY A 161 -27.04 -1.12 10.76
CA GLY A 161 -27.74 -1.33 12.04
C GLY A 161 -27.92 -2.80 12.45
N GLY A 162 -27.27 -3.73 11.75
CA GLY A 162 -27.30 -5.18 12.02
C GLY A 162 -26.08 -5.67 12.81
N SER A 163 -26.11 -6.95 13.22
CA SER A 163 -24.92 -7.64 13.73
C SER A 163 -24.31 -8.48 12.60
N VAL A 164 -23.29 -7.95 11.95
CA VAL A 164 -22.51 -8.66 10.92
C VAL A 164 -21.34 -9.36 11.62
N SER A 165 -21.19 -10.68 11.43
CA SER A 165 -20.02 -11.41 11.91
C SER A 165 -18.81 -11.14 11.01
N PRO A 166 -17.58 -11.13 11.52
CA PRO A 166 -16.37 -11.10 10.68
C PRO A 166 -16.32 -12.23 9.65
N GLU A 167 -16.99 -13.35 9.90
CA GLU A 167 -17.07 -14.50 8.98
C GLU A 167 -18.04 -14.30 7.82
N ASP A 168 -19.00 -13.37 7.97
CA ASP A 168 -19.98 -13.06 6.93
C ASP A 168 -19.38 -12.16 5.83
N VAL A 169 -18.27 -11.47 6.14
CA VAL A 169 -17.59 -10.57 5.20
C VAL A 169 -16.91 -11.38 4.10
N THR A 170 -17.35 -11.16 2.86
CA THR A 170 -16.82 -11.89 1.70
C THR A 170 -15.63 -11.17 1.05
N GLU A 171 -14.81 -11.91 0.29
CA GLU A 171 -13.71 -11.33 -0.48
C GLU A 171 -14.22 -10.43 -1.63
N GLU A 172 -15.44 -10.69 -2.12
CA GLU A 172 -16.12 -9.88 -3.13
C GLU A 172 -16.52 -8.50 -2.58
N GLU A 173 -17.10 -8.46 -1.37
CA GLU A 173 -17.41 -7.21 -0.68
C GLU A 173 -16.15 -6.38 -0.41
N PHE A 174 -15.09 -7.02 0.08
CA PHE A 174 -13.82 -6.33 0.31
C PHE A 174 -13.22 -5.77 -0.98
N SER A 175 -13.27 -6.54 -2.07
CA SER A 175 -12.81 -6.08 -3.40
C SER A 175 -13.65 -4.90 -3.91
N SER A 176 -14.96 -4.91 -3.66
CA SER A 176 -15.87 -3.80 -3.99
C SER A 176 -15.50 -2.53 -3.22
N TYR A 177 -15.30 -2.65 -1.89
CA TYR A 177 -14.87 -1.53 -1.04
C TYR A 177 -13.54 -0.93 -1.51
N ILE A 178 -12.56 -1.76 -1.89
CA ILE A 178 -11.28 -1.29 -2.45
C ILE A 178 -11.50 -0.55 -3.77
N SER A 179 -12.32 -1.08 -4.68
CA SER A 179 -12.60 -0.45 -5.98
C SER A 179 -13.25 0.93 -5.81
N MET A 180 -14.25 1.03 -4.94
CA MET A 180 -14.93 2.28 -4.62
C MET A 180 -13.98 3.28 -3.95
N ALA A 181 -13.19 2.82 -2.97
CA ALA A 181 -12.18 3.63 -2.32
C ALA A 181 -11.17 4.18 -3.33
N ASN A 182 -10.59 3.33 -4.19
CA ASN A 182 -9.63 3.71 -5.23
C ASN A 182 -10.19 4.74 -6.21
N THR A 183 -11.46 4.59 -6.60
CA THR A 183 -12.14 5.57 -7.46
C THR A 183 -12.19 6.94 -6.79
N ALA A 184 -12.49 6.99 -5.48
CA ALA A 184 -12.60 8.24 -4.73
C ALA A 184 -11.25 8.91 -4.43
N ILE A 185 -10.19 8.13 -4.21
CA ILE A 185 -8.85 8.65 -3.85
C ILE A 185 -7.90 8.84 -5.03
N SER A 186 -8.24 8.32 -6.21
CA SER A 186 -7.45 8.47 -7.44
C SER A 186 -7.11 9.94 -7.78
N PRO A 187 -8.03 10.93 -7.62
CA PRO A 187 -7.70 12.34 -7.85
C PRO A 187 -6.65 12.93 -6.89
N LEU A 188 -6.36 12.23 -5.79
CA LEU A 188 -5.33 12.60 -4.80
C LEU A 188 -4.00 11.86 -5.07
N ASP A 189 -3.88 11.20 -6.22
CA ASP A 189 -2.77 10.32 -6.58
C ASP A 189 -2.54 9.17 -5.60
N LEU A 190 -3.56 8.77 -4.84
CA LEU A 190 -3.51 7.65 -3.92
C LEU A 190 -4.18 6.41 -4.55
N GLU A 191 -3.70 5.23 -4.18
CA GLU A 191 -4.26 3.96 -4.63
C GLU A 191 -4.03 2.88 -3.57
N ILE A 192 -5.05 2.11 -3.22
CA ILE A 192 -4.90 0.86 -2.45
C ILE A 192 -4.43 -0.22 -3.42
N ARG A 193 -3.20 -0.68 -3.24
CA ARG A 193 -2.61 -1.79 -4.00
C ARG A 193 -2.48 -3.03 -3.13
N SER A 194 -2.30 -4.16 -3.80
CA SER A 194 -2.02 -5.44 -3.14
C SER A 194 -0.80 -6.12 -3.75
N THR A 195 -0.07 -6.87 -2.91
CA THR A 195 0.98 -7.77 -3.36
C THR A 195 0.99 -9.02 -2.49
N LEU A 196 1.57 -10.11 -3.02
CA LEU A 196 1.76 -11.34 -2.26
C LEU A 196 3.07 -11.27 -1.50
N ARG A 197 3.02 -11.60 -0.21
CA ARG A 197 4.22 -11.64 0.64
C ARG A 197 5.24 -12.64 0.09
N GLN A 198 6.47 -12.19 -0.08
CA GLN A 198 7.54 -12.96 -0.72
C GLN A 198 8.34 -13.76 0.31
N LEU A 199 7.75 -14.85 0.80
CA LEU A 199 8.43 -15.75 1.75
C LEU A 199 9.19 -16.86 1.01
N PRO A 200 10.40 -17.24 1.48
CA PRO A 200 11.08 -18.42 0.97
C PRO A 200 10.28 -19.66 1.37
N ILE A 201 9.97 -20.52 0.39
CA ILE A 201 9.38 -21.82 0.69
C ILE A 201 10.48 -22.73 1.25
N ASP A 202 10.23 -23.29 2.43
CA ASP A 202 11.05 -24.35 3.00
C ASP A 202 10.67 -25.68 2.33
N PRO A 203 11.59 -26.33 1.59
CA PRO A 203 11.31 -27.61 0.94
C PRO A 203 11.02 -28.75 1.94
N GLU A 204 11.39 -28.60 3.21
CA GLU A 204 11.15 -29.61 4.26
C GLU A 204 9.82 -29.39 5.01
N ALA A 205 9.11 -28.29 4.74
CA ALA A 205 7.81 -28.03 5.37
C ALA A 205 6.72 -28.95 4.79
N THR A 206 6.05 -29.70 5.67
CA THR A 206 4.93 -30.60 5.34
C THR A 206 3.71 -29.86 4.79
N GLU A 207 3.52 -28.60 5.19
CA GLU A 207 2.49 -27.71 4.66
C GLU A 207 3.15 -26.40 4.18
N VAL A 208 2.93 -26.06 2.92
CA VAL A 208 3.33 -24.75 2.38
C VAL A 208 2.13 -23.82 2.55
N PRO A 209 2.17 -22.86 3.48
CA PRO A 209 1.08 -21.92 3.65
C PRO A 209 0.86 -21.14 2.35
N ALA A 210 -0.40 -20.86 2.04
CA ALA A 210 -0.72 -19.99 0.92
C ALA A 210 -0.06 -18.62 1.12
N PRO A 211 0.48 -17.99 0.06
CA PRO A 211 1.09 -16.68 0.19
C PRO A 211 0.02 -15.68 0.66
N GLU A 212 0.31 -15.02 1.77
CA GLU A 212 -0.56 -14.00 2.35
C GLU A 212 -0.58 -12.76 1.44
N ARG A 213 -1.78 -12.29 1.09
CA ARG A 213 -1.98 -11.07 0.32
C ARG A 213 -2.08 -9.88 1.25
N VAL A 214 -1.21 -8.90 1.03
CA VAL A 214 -1.11 -7.68 1.82
C VAL A 214 -1.59 -6.51 0.97
N TYR A 215 -2.41 -5.66 1.56
CA TYR A 215 -2.96 -4.45 0.96
C TYR A 215 -2.37 -3.22 1.65
N ALA A 216 -2.04 -2.18 0.88
CA ALA A 216 -1.53 -0.92 1.41
C ALA A 216 -2.03 0.26 0.58
N LEU A 217 -2.23 1.40 1.25
CA LEU A 217 -2.51 2.68 0.61
C LEU A 217 -1.19 3.28 0.12
N VAL A 218 -1.00 3.38 -1.19
CA VAL A 218 0.22 3.90 -1.81
C VAL A 218 -0.03 5.24 -2.49
N ASN A 219 1.00 6.07 -2.52
CA ASN A 219 1.01 7.27 -3.36
C ASN A 219 1.64 6.95 -4.71
N THR A 220 1.02 7.40 -5.79
CA THR A 220 1.39 7.10 -7.17
C THR A 220 2.26 8.18 -7.82
N THR A 221 2.30 9.41 -7.28
CA THR A 221 3.07 10.54 -7.85
C THR A 221 4.23 11.00 -6.98
N SER A 222 4.18 10.83 -5.66
CA SER A 222 5.25 11.29 -4.77
C SER A 222 6.46 10.34 -4.76
N ASP A 223 7.68 10.88 -4.72
CA ASP A 223 8.86 10.12 -4.28
C ASP A 223 8.63 9.65 -2.82
N PRO A 224 8.55 8.34 -2.54
CA PRO A 224 8.23 7.85 -1.21
C PRO A 224 9.34 8.10 -0.18
N LEU A 225 10.57 8.45 -0.60
CA LEU A 225 11.56 9.00 0.33
C LEU A 225 11.08 10.32 0.95
N THR A 226 10.23 11.08 0.26
CA THR A 226 9.58 12.30 0.79
C THR A 226 8.56 11.95 1.87
N GLN A 227 7.94 10.77 1.83
CA GLN A 227 7.03 10.34 2.89
C GLN A 227 7.79 9.98 4.16
N LEU A 228 8.92 9.27 4.02
CA LEU A 228 9.85 9.04 5.12
C LEU A 228 10.38 10.36 5.71
N ALA A 229 10.48 11.42 4.90
CA ALA A 229 10.89 12.74 5.37
C ALA A 229 9.93 13.43 6.34
N THR A 230 8.69 12.95 6.46
CA THR A 230 7.74 13.46 7.46
C THR A 230 7.97 12.86 8.85
N THR A 231 8.53 11.64 8.92
CA THR A 231 8.69 10.88 10.16
C THR A 231 10.14 10.80 10.65
N TYR A 232 11.09 10.84 9.72
CA TYR A 232 12.52 10.65 9.97
C TYR A 232 13.32 11.92 9.69
N SER A 233 14.42 12.11 10.43
CA SER A 233 15.35 13.21 10.18
C SER A 233 16.15 13.01 8.88
N ALA A 234 16.73 14.08 8.34
CA ALA A 234 17.54 14.01 7.11
C ALA A 234 18.69 12.99 7.19
N ASP A 235 19.35 12.88 8.35
CA ASP A 235 20.44 11.92 8.58
C ASP A 235 19.93 10.47 8.64
N GLU A 236 18.73 10.27 9.18
CA GLU A 236 18.05 8.97 9.22
C GLU A 236 17.63 8.54 7.82
N ILE A 237 17.04 9.44 7.03
CA ILE A 237 16.70 9.17 5.63
C ILE A 237 17.95 8.82 4.81
N ALA A 238 19.06 9.54 5.02
CA ALA A 238 20.33 9.25 4.35
C ALA A 238 20.90 7.87 4.77
N PHE A 239 20.67 7.45 6.02
CA PHE A 239 20.98 6.09 6.45
C PHE A 239 20.06 5.05 5.81
N VAL A 240 18.74 5.28 5.75
CA VAL A 240 17.80 4.40 5.06
C VAL A 240 18.19 4.23 3.60
N LYS A 241 18.54 5.32 2.91
CA LYS A 241 19.03 5.27 1.52
C LYS A 241 20.28 4.39 1.38
N ARG A 242 21.28 4.54 2.26
CA ARG A 242 22.47 3.67 2.28
C ARG A 242 22.13 2.20 2.48
N VAL A 243 21.13 1.90 3.32
CA VAL A 243 20.62 0.53 3.51
C VAL A 243 19.98 0.00 2.23
N LEU A 244 19.16 0.81 1.54
CA LEU A 244 18.56 0.45 0.25
C LEU A 244 19.62 0.25 -0.85
N ASP A 245 20.64 1.12 -0.90
CA ASP A 245 21.78 0.98 -1.82
C ASP A 245 22.58 -0.30 -1.55
N ALA A 246 22.75 -0.67 -0.29
CA ALA A 246 23.37 -1.93 0.07
C ALA A 246 22.54 -3.14 -0.38
N ILE A 247 21.21 -3.06 -0.28
CA ILE A 247 20.28 -4.11 -0.71
C ILE A 247 20.28 -4.26 -2.24
N PHE A 248 20.05 -3.16 -2.99
CA PHE A 248 19.75 -3.21 -4.43
C PHE A 248 20.92 -2.92 -5.35
N ASP A 249 22.01 -2.32 -4.85
CA ASP A 249 23.22 -2.08 -5.65
C ASP A 249 24.37 -2.98 -5.19
N THR A 250 24.75 -2.92 -3.91
CA THR A 250 25.94 -3.63 -3.38
C THR A 250 25.75 -5.14 -3.34
N ASN A 251 24.64 -5.61 -2.76
CA ASN A 251 24.37 -7.06 -2.58
C ASN A 251 23.61 -7.68 -3.76
N ASN A 252 23.22 -6.88 -4.76
CA ASN A 252 22.54 -7.32 -5.96
C ASN A 252 23.46 -7.14 -7.18
N THR A 253 24.24 -8.18 -7.43
CA THR A 253 25.24 -8.23 -8.49
C THR A 253 24.83 -9.26 -9.55
N ARG A 254 25.47 -9.21 -10.73
CA ARG A 254 25.29 -10.24 -11.77
C ARG A 254 25.65 -11.65 -11.31
N ARG A 255 26.42 -11.77 -10.21
CA ARG A 255 26.83 -13.06 -9.65
C ARG A 255 25.94 -13.56 -8.53
N SER A 256 25.36 -12.65 -7.76
CA SER A 256 24.50 -12.96 -6.61
C SER A 256 23.37 -11.94 -6.52
N GLU A 257 22.14 -12.40 -6.62
CA GLU A 257 20.92 -11.59 -6.56
C GLU A 257 20.35 -11.64 -5.14
N ALA A 258 21.12 -11.16 -4.16
CA ALA A 258 20.77 -11.36 -2.76
C ALA A 258 19.65 -10.45 -2.29
N MET A 259 19.63 -9.18 -2.70
CA MET A 259 18.58 -8.20 -2.34
C MET A 259 18.19 -8.22 -0.85
N VAL A 260 19.18 -8.43 0.01
CA VAL A 260 19.09 -8.40 1.46
C VAL A 260 20.37 -7.83 2.04
N VAL A 261 20.32 -7.33 3.27
CA VAL A 261 21.50 -6.90 4.03
C VAL A 261 21.53 -7.57 5.39
N SER A 262 22.69 -8.06 5.83
CA SER A 262 22.79 -8.63 7.19
C SER A 262 22.72 -7.53 8.24
N GLY A 263 22.24 -7.83 9.45
CA GLY A 263 22.19 -6.83 10.52
C GLY A 263 23.53 -6.19 10.85
N MET A 264 24.63 -6.94 10.77
CA MET A 264 25.98 -6.39 10.96
C MET A 264 26.36 -5.38 9.86
N GLN A 265 26.07 -5.71 8.59
CA GLN A 265 26.31 -4.78 7.47
C GLN A 265 25.41 -3.53 7.60
N ALA A 266 24.13 -3.71 7.93
CA ALA A 266 23.19 -2.61 8.09
C ALA A 266 23.66 -1.60 9.15
N ILE A 267 24.16 -2.08 10.30
CA ILE A 267 24.70 -1.23 11.36
C ILE A 267 26.00 -0.52 10.92
N GLN A 268 26.87 -1.20 10.16
CA GLN A 268 28.10 -0.59 9.65
C GLN A 268 27.84 0.56 8.68
N LEU A 269 26.72 0.52 7.96
CA LEU A 269 26.29 1.60 7.07
C LEU A 269 25.87 2.87 7.82
N ALA A 270 25.78 2.88 9.16
CA ALA A 270 25.50 4.09 9.94
C ALA A 270 26.59 5.16 9.76
N LYS A 271 27.85 4.74 9.58
CA LYS A 271 28.98 5.63 9.36
C LYS A 271 29.14 5.96 7.89
N THR A 272 29.28 7.24 7.56
CA THR A 272 29.63 7.67 6.21
C THR A 272 31.11 7.35 5.97
N SER A 273 31.42 6.54 4.96
CA SER A 273 32.81 6.38 4.53
C SER A 273 33.21 7.60 3.71
N SER A 274 34.36 8.19 4.02
CA SER A 274 34.87 9.44 3.41
C SER A 274 35.11 9.40 1.89
N GLY A 275 34.78 8.30 1.21
CA GLY A 275 34.90 8.13 -0.24
C GLY A 275 33.58 8.09 -1.01
N ASP A 276 32.42 8.17 -0.33
CA ASP A 276 31.09 8.00 -0.96
C ASP A 276 30.41 9.34 -1.27
N SER A 277 30.97 10.46 -0.80
CA SER A 277 30.47 11.82 -1.03
C SER A 277 30.55 12.29 -2.49
N SER A 278 31.26 11.57 -3.36
CA SER A 278 31.65 12.05 -4.69
C SER A 278 31.12 11.23 -5.87
N ARG A 279 30.25 10.23 -5.66
CA ARG A 279 29.88 9.30 -6.75
C ARG A 279 28.43 9.29 -7.21
N ARG A 280 27.53 10.11 -6.67
CA ARG A 280 26.17 10.27 -7.21
C ARG A 280 25.51 11.59 -6.74
N GLU A 281 26.17 12.71 -6.99
CA GLU A 281 25.48 13.99 -7.21
C GLU A 281 25.16 14.10 -8.70
N SER A 282 24.16 13.36 -9.15
CA SER A 282 23.57 13.58 -10.47
C SER A 282 22.06 13.32 -10.37
N ASN A 283 21.31 14.42 -10.43
CA ASN A 283 19.86 14.53 -10.69
C ASN A 283 18.86 14.32 -9.54
N MET A 284 19.12 14.89 -8.36
CA MET A 284 18.05 15.24 -7.41
C MET A 284 18.24 16.69 -6.93
N ALA A 285 18.02 17.64 -7.84
CA ALA A 285 17.74 19.03 -7.49
C ALA A 285 16.21 19.18 -7.37
N THR A 286 15.63 18.66 -6.29
CA THR A 286 14.35 19.15 -5.80
C THR A 286 14.65 20.29 -4.85
N GLU A 287 14.38 21.50 -5.31
CA GLU A 287 14.40 22.73 -4.53
C GLU A 287 13.41 22.63 -3.36
N GLN A 288 13.80 22.05 -2.21
CA GLN A 288 13.17 22.39 -0.92
C GLN A 288 13.85 21.90 0.39
N SER A 289 15.11 21.46 0.37
CA SER A 289 15.86 21.28 1.62
C SER A 289 17.22 22.01 1.59
N GLN A 290 17.21 23.25 2.07
CA GLN A 290 18.45 23.88 2.56
C GLN A 290 18.93 23.12 3.81
N GLY A 291 20.12 22.52 3.76
CA GLY A 291 20.92 22.29 4.96
C GLY A 291 21.75 21.00 5.01
N GLY A 292 23.06 21.15 4.81
CA GLY A 292 24.10 20.27 5.39
C GLY A 292 24.36 18.93 4.70
N ALA A 293 25.65 18.56 4.59
CA ALA A 293 26.03 17.19 4.28
C ALA A 293 25.48 16.26 5.37
N ALA A 294 24.66 15.27 4.98
CA ALA A 294 24.07 14.32 5.91
C ALA A 294 25.16 13.67 6.78
N GLN A 295 24.99 13.72 8.09
CA GLN A 295 25.96 13.26 9.07
C GLN A 295 25.83 11.75 9.33
N SER A 296 26.90 11.16 9.88
CA SER A 296 26.87 9.77 10.34
C SER A 296 25.98 9.60 11.56
N LEU A 297 25.19 8.53 11.62
CA LEU A 297 24.42 8.19 12.81
C LEU A 297 25.26 7.41 13.83
N GLY A 298 24.91 7.56 15.11
CA GLY A 298 25.39 6.67 16.16
C GLY A 298 24.90 5.23 15.92
N ILE A 299 25.71 4.24 16.33
CA ILE A 299 25.38 2.81 16.16
C ILE A 299 24.03 2.46 16.83
N SER A 300 23.81 2.95 18.05
CA SER A 300 22.54 2.75 18.78
C SER A 300 21.35 3.41 18.08
N GLN A 301 21.55 4.59 17.48
CA GLN A 301 20.50 5.27 16.73
C GLN A 301 20.15 4.49 15.46
N ALA A 302 21.14 3.98 14.74
CA ALA A 302 20.91 3.14 13.57
C ALA A 302 20.15 1.84 13.91
N GLU A 303 20.43 1.21 15.05
CA GLU A 303 19.66 0.06 15.54
C GLU A 303 18.19 0.42 15.85
N THR A 304 17.95 1.58 16.44
CA THR A 304 16.59 2.09 16.70
C THR A 304 15.84 2.34 15.40
N VAL A 305 16.46 3.01 14.42
CA VAL A 305 15.85 3.28 13.11
C VAL A 305 15.53 1.96 12.39
N LEU A 306 16.43 0.98 12.39
CA LEU A 306 16.17 -0.34 11.80
C LEU A 306 15.02 -1.07 12.49
N ARG A 307 14.83 -0.87 13.80
CA ARG A 307 13.70 -1.47 14.54
C ARG A 307 12.39 -0.77 14.18
N GLN A 308 12.38 0.55 14.16
CA GLN A 308 11.22 1.35 13.75
C GLN A 308 10.80 1.03 12.32
N LEU A 309 11.74 0.90 11.38
CA LEU A 309 11.43 0.50 10.00
C LEU A 309 10.80 -0.90 9.92
N VAL A 310 11.09 -1.80 10.86
CA VAL A 310 10.43 -3.10 10.92
C VAL A 310 9.03 -2.99 11.55
N GLU A 311 8.89 -2.20 12.61
CA GLU A 311 7.61 -1.95 13.30
C GLU A 311 6.60 -1.21 12.41
N ASP A 312 7.06 -0.21 11.67
CA ASP A 312 6.30 0.55 10.66
C ASP A 312 6.03 -0.26 9.39
N GLY A 313 6.62 -1.46 9.29
CA GLY A 313 6.42 -2.37 8.17
C GLY A 313 7.10 -1.93 6.88
N TRP A 314 8.20 -1.17 6.90
CA TRP A 314 9.05 -0.87 5.72
C TRP A 314 10.04 -1.99 5.41
N LEU A 315 10.59 -2.62 6.46
CA LEU A 315 11.53 -3.72 6.37
C LEU A 315 10.99 -4.96 7.08
N GLU A 316 11.45 -6.13 6.65
CA GLU A 316 11.28 -7.39 7.37
C GLU A 316 12.65 -7.91 7.81
N LYS A 317 12.69 -8.50 9.01
CA LYS A 317 13.89 -9.16 9.52
C LYS A 317 13.69 -10.67 9.54
N SER A 318 14.55 -11.38 8.82
CA SER A 318 14.52 -12.84 8.81
C SER A 318 15.06 -13.44 10.10
N ARG A 319 14.73 -14.71 10.37
CA ARG A 319 15.26 -15.46 11.52
C ARG A 319 16.79 -15.56 11.54
N LYS A 320 17.43 -15.44 10.37
CA LYS A 320 18.89 -15.45 10.24
C LYS A 320 19.51 -14.06 10.38
N GLY A 321 18.71 -13.02 10.65
CA GLY A 321 19.16 -11.66 10.91
C GLY A 321 19.42 -10.83 9.65
N PHE A 322 18.80 -11.17 8.52
CA PHE A 322 18.85 -10.36 7.30
C PHE A 322 17.65 -9.43 7.24
N TYR A 323 17.86 -8.22 6.72
CA TYR A 323 16.83 -7.24 6.44
C TYR A 323 16.52 -7.24 4.93
N SER A 324 15.24 -7.20 4.60
CA SER A 324 14.69 -7.08 3.24
C SER A 324 13.55 -6.07 3.22
N LEU A 325 13.20 -5.52 2.06
CA LEU A 325 11.97 -4.74 1.93
C LEU A 325 10.75 -5.61 2.24
N SER A 326 9.81 -5.03 2.98
CA SER A 326 8.50 -5.61 3.23
C SER A 326 7.59 -5.50 1.99
N PRO A 327 6.41 -6.16 2.00
CA PRO A 327 5.37 -5.93 0.99
C PRO A 327 4.99 -4.46 0.81
N ARG A 328 4.86 -3.71 1.92
CA ARG A 328 4.57 -2.26 1.91
C ARG A 328 5.64 -1.50 1.15
N GLY A 329 6.90 -1.70 1.53
CA GLY A 329 8.04 -1.01 0.93
C GLY A 329 8.16 -1.30 -0.56
N LEU A 330 7.86 -2.54 -1.00
CA LEU A 330 7.85 -2.90 -2.41
C LEU A 330 6.72 -2.25 -3.21
N MET A 331 5.54 -2.04 -2.60
CA MET A 331 4.42 -1.38 -3.26
C MET A 331 4.62 0.13 -3.35
N GLU A 332 5.01 0.77 -2.23
CA GLU A 332 5.21 2.22 -2.15
C GLU A 332 6.46 2.66 -2.94
N LEU A 333 7.61 2.02 -2.73
CA LEU A 333 8.86 2.37 -3.39
C LEU A 333 8.97 1.83 -4.83
N ARG A 334 7.92 1.20 -5.39
CA ARG A 334 7.99 0.53 -6.69
C ARG A 334 8.53 1.44 -7.79
N GLY A 335 7.94 2.63 -7.95
CA GLY A 335 8.33 3.58 -8.99
C GLY A 335 9.74 4.12 -8.77
N TRP A 336 10.03 4.50 -7.53
CA TRP A 336 11.31 5.05 -7.12
C TRP A 336 12.47 4.05 -7.27
N LEU A 337 12.28 2.79 -6.88
CA LEU A 337 13.30 1.74 -7.01
C LEU A 337 13.69 1.53 -8.48
N VAL A 338 12.70 1.47 -9.37
CA VAL A 338 12.95 1.29 -10.80
C VAL A 338 13.67 2.51 -11.36
N ALA A 339 13.17 3.71 -11.07
CA ALA A 339 13.80 4.95 -11.54
C ALA A 339 15.23 5.13 -11.02
N SER A 340 15.51 4.73 -9.78
CA SER A 340 16.81 4.97 -9.13
C SER A 340 17.88 3.93 -9.47
N TYR A 341 17.49 2.68 -9.76
CA TYR A 341 18.44 1.58 -9.92
C TYR A 341 18.45 0.95 -11.32
N ASN A 342 17.48 1.26 -12.19
CA ASN A 342 17.42 0.73 -13.55
C ASN A 342 17.67 1.79 -14.63
N ASP A 343 18.47 2.83 -14.34
CA ASP A 343 18.80 3.92 -15.27
C ASP A 343 19.07 3.44 -16.72
N GLU A 344 18.55 4.22 -17.67
CA GLU A 344 18.78 4.08 -19.11
C GLU A 344 20.25 4.43 -19.45
N ASN A 345 21.18 3.52 -19.17
CA ASN A 345 22.55 3.69 -19.64
C ASN A 345 22.62 3.43 -21.15
N GLU A 346 23.23 4.37 -21.87
CA GLU A 346 23.48 4.42 -23.32
C GLU A 346 24.24 3.21 -23.91
N ASP A 347 24.69 2.27 -23.09
CA ASP A 347 25.33 1.05 -23.54
C ASP A 347 24.32 -0.09 -23.56
N ASP A 348 24.16 -0.71 -24.73
CA ASP A 348 23.27 -1.83 -25.12
C ASP A 348 23.33 -3.11 -24.22
N CYS A 349 24.00 -3.04 -23.07
CA CYS A 349 24.10 -4.08 -22.06
C CYS A 349 23.07 -3.86 -20.92
N ARG A 350 21.80 -4.20 -21.16
CA ARG A 350 20.72 -4.24 -20.16
C ARG A 350 21.08 -5.13 -18.95
N PHE A 351 21.58 -4.56 -17.87
CA PHE A 351 21.60 -5.20 -16.56
C PHE A 351 20.74 -4.41 -15.57
N ASP A 352 19.44 -4.63 -15.65
CA ASP A 352 18.48 -4.05 -14.71
C ASP A 352 18.74 -4.61 -13.30
N LYS A 353 18.94 -3.72 -12.33
CA LYS A 353 19.15 -4.08 -10.93
C LYS A 353 17.86 -4.62 -10.33
N ILE A 354 16.78 -3.86 -10.48
CA ILE A 354 15.42 -4.26 -10.08
C ILE A 354 14.85 -5.17 -11.16
N LYS A 355 14.49 -6.38 -10.74
CA LYS A 355 14.00 -7.44 -11.63
C LYS A 355 12.55 -7.75 -11.33
N PHE A 356 11.86 -8.27 -12.33
CA PHE A 356 10.45 -8.61 -12.25
C PHE A 356 10.23 -10.12 -12.42
N CYS A 357 9.23 -10.64 -11.73
CA CYS A 357 8.77 -12.00 -11.92
C CYS A 357 8.10 -12.15 -13.29
N ALA A 358 8.49 -13.17 -14.05
CA ALA A 358 7.96 -13.43 -15.38
C ALA A 358 6.48 -13.86 -15.39
N ALA A 359 5.92 -14.25 -14.24
CA ALA A 359 4.52 -14.65 -14.10
C ALA A 359 3.60 -13.49 -13.69
N CYS A 360 3.86 -12.85 -12.53
CA CYS A 360 3.01 -11.77 -12.01
C CYS A 360 3.45 -10.35 -12.40
N ARG A 361 4.64 -10.18 -12.97
CA ARG A 361 5.24 -8.88 -13.33
C ARG A 361 5.52 -7.93 -12.16
N ASP A 362 5.44 -8.41 -10.92
CA ASP A 362 5.87 -7.66 -9.74
C ASP A 362 7.38 -7.79 -9.48
N ILE A 363 7.92 -6.84 -8.72
CA ILE A 363 9.32 -6.85 -8.28
C ILE A 363 9.59 -8.16 -7.53
N ILE A 364 10.68 -8.85 -7.88
CA ILE A 364 11.11 -10.06 -7.20
C ILE A 364 12.29 -9.78 -6.28
N THR A 365 12.10 -10.01 -4.98
CA THR A 365 13.17 -10.01 -3.98
C THR A 365 13.43 -11.40 -3.42
N VAL A 366 12.46 -12.33 -3.52
CA VAL A 366 12.62 -13.74 -3.11
C VAL A 366 12.05 -14.69 -4.17
N GLY A 367 12.85 -15.68 -4.57
CA GLY A 367 12.39 -16.73 -5.49
C GLY A 367 13.54 -17.50 -6.13
N GLN A 368 13.36 -17.82 -7.42
CA GLN A 368 14.35 -18.53 -8.24
C GLN A 368 14.60 -17.84 -9.58
N ARG A 369 15.78 -18.10 -10.15
CA ARG A 369 16.22 -17.55 -11.43
C ARG A 369 16.64 -18.65 -12.41
N CYS A 370 16.66 -18.29 -13.69
CA CYS A 370 17.20 -19.15 -14.74
C CYS A 370 18.69 -19.52 -14.52
N VAL A 371 19.11 -20.67 -15.06
CA VAL A 371 20.53 -21.07 -15.18
C VAL A 371 21.34 -19.99 -15.89
N ASN A 372 20.83 -19.51 -17.03
CA ASN A 372 21.46 -18.44 -17.78
C ASN A 372 21.31 -17.13 -17.01
N ARG A 373 22.44 -16.53 -16.61
CA ARG A 373 22.48 -15.29 -15.83
C ARG A 373 21.96 -14.09 -16.59
N ASP A 374 22.08 -14.14 -17.92
CA ASP A 374 21.69 -13.05 -18.82
C ASP A 374 20.25 -13.18 -19.29
N CYS A 375 19.63 -14.35 -19.08
CA CYS A 375 18.20 -14.52 -19.31
C CYS A 375 17.42 -13.77 -18.23
N PRO A 376 16.42 -12.93 -18.54
CA PRO A 376 15.63 -12.17 -17.56
C PRO A 376 14.68 -13.06 -16.72
N GLY A 377 14.53 -14.35 -17.03
CA GLY A 377 13.57 -15.24 -16.37
C GLY A 377 13.82 -15.44 -14.86
N ARG A 378 13.00 -14.78 -14.04
CA ARG A 378 12.86 -14.98 -12.58
C ARG A 378 11.42 -15.31 -12.25
N LEU A 379 11.21 -16.13 -11.22
CA LEU A 379 9.89 -16.48 -10.71
C LEU A 379 9.90 -16.49 -9.18
N HIS A 380 8.90 -15.87 -8.55
CA HIS A 380 8.68 -16.02 -7.11
C HIS A 380 8.39 -17.49 -6.77
N ASP A 381 8.72 -17.90 -5.56
CA ASP A 381 8.45 -19.28 -5.10
C ASP A 381 6.97 -19.67 -5.22
N HIS A 382 6.06 -18.77 -4.85
CA HIS A 382 4.63 -19.01 -4.98
C HIS A 382 4.15 -18.99 -6.44
N CYS A 383 4.81 -18.23 -7.32
CA CYS A 383 4.52 -18.23 -8.75
C CYS A 383 4.96 -19.53 -9.43
N ILE A 384 6.10 -20.11 -9.03
CA ILE A 384 6.66 -21.33 -9.63
C ILE A 384 5.66 -22.47 -9.62
N ARG A 385 5.03 -22.74 -8.47
CA ARG A 385 4.09 -23.86 -8.31
C ARG A 385 2.89 -23.75 -9.26
N ASN A 386 2.25 -22.59 -9.31
CA ASN A 386 1.10 -22.39 -10.19
C ASN A 386 1.51 -22.35 -11.66
N PHE A 387 2.65 -21.72 -11.96
CA PHE A 387 3.13 -21.54 -13.33
C PHE A 387 3.53 -22.86 -14.00
N PHE A 388 4.36 -23.69 -13.36
CA PHE A 388 4.78 -24.98 -13.95
C PHE A 388 3.67 -26.02 -13.95
N ARG A 389 2.76 -25.99 -12.97
CA ARG A 389 1.55 -26.82 -13.01
C ARG A 389 0.68 -26.49 -14.23
N MET A 390 0.53 -25.21 -14.55
CA MET A 390 -0.24 -24.77 -15.72
C MET A 390 0.48 -25.08 -17.04
N GLN A 391 1.80 -24.96 -17.12
CA GLN A 391 2.57 -25.20 -18.34
C GLN A 391 2.95 -26.67 -18.59
N GLN A 392 2.78 -27.56 -17.59
CA GLN A 392 3.19 -28.97 -17.64
C GLN A 392 4.67 -29.19 -18.00
N ALA A 393 5.51 -28.16 -17.86
CA ALA A 393 6.93 -28.19 -18.21
C ALA A 393 7.73 -27.28 -17.28
N GLU A 394 8.85 -27.78 -16.76
CA GLU A 394 9.78 -27.04 -15.91
C GLU A 394 10.84 -26.32 -16.76
N ASN A 395 10.36 -25.48 -17.68
CA ASN A 395 11.21 -24.71 -18.58
C ASN A 395 11.13 -23.22 -18.25
N CYS A 396 12.25 -22.52 -18.41
CA CYS A 396 12.31 -21.08 -18.24
C CYS A 396 11.27 -20.38 -19.14
N PRO A 397 10.44 -19.47 -18.60
CA PRO A 397 9.38 -18.83 -19.39
C PRO A 397 9.93 -18.02 -20.58
N VAL A 398 11.16 -17.51 -20.44
CA VAL A 398 11.81 -16.63 -21.42
C VAL A 398 12.67 -17.42 -22.40
N CYS A 399 13.74 -18.07 -21.93
CA CYS A 399 14.70 -18.74 -22.82
C CYS A 399 14.42 -20.23 -23.06
N LYS A 400 13.36 -20.79 -22.46
CA LYS A 400 12.93 -22.20 -22.60
C LYS A 400 13.92 -23.29 -22.15
N ASN A 401 15.09 -22.93 -21.63
CA ASN A 401 16.01 -23.88 -20.99
C ASN A 401 15.38 -24.53 -19.74
N SER A 402 15.84 -25.73 -19.40
CA SER A 402 15.42 -26.43 -18.17
C SER A 402 15.64 -25.57 -16.92
N TRP A 403 14.64 -25.55 -16.04
CA TRP A 403 14.65 -24.76 -14.83
C TRP A 403 15.56 -25.41 -13.77
N PRO A 404 16.51 -24.68 -13.16
CA PRO A 404 17.53 -25.30 -12.32
C PRO A 404 17.03 -25.82 -10.97
N GLY A 405 16.00 -25.19 -10.39
CA GLY A 405 15.52 -25.49 -9.03
C GLY A 405 16.47 -25.06 -7.88
N ASP A 406 17.75 -24.80 -8.16
CA ASP A 406 18.80 -24.55 -7.15
C ASP A 406 19.43 -23.14 -7.22
N LYS A 407 18.96 -22.29 -8.15
CA LYS A 407 19.45 -20.91 -8.32
C LYS A 407 18.44 -19.93 -7.74
N PHE A 408 18.80 -19.35 -6.61
CA PHE A 408 17.89 -18.51 -5.83
C PHE A 408 18.09 -17.01 -6.04
N VAL A 409 17.03 -16.28 -5.72
CA VAL A 409 16.94 -14.83 -5.57
C VAL A 409 16.57 -14.54 -4.12
N GLY A 410 17.16 -13.53 -3.50
CA GLY A 410 16.92 -13.17 -2.11
C GLY A 410 17.96 -13.74 -1.14
N GLU A 411 17.61 -13.84 0.15
CA GLU A 411 18.48 -14.37 1.21
C GLU A 411 19.11 -15.73 0.87
N ARG A 412 18.37 -16.61 0.18
CA ARG A 412 18.87 -17.92 -0.22
C ARG A 412 20.05 -17.84 -1.18
N ALA A 413 20.18 -16.78 -1.98
CA ALA A 413 21.33 -16.60 -2.87
C ALA A 413 22.66 -16.52 -2.12
N ILE A 414 22.66 -16.00 -0.89
CA ILE A 414 23.84 -15.97 -0.01
C ILE A 414 23.89 -17.26 0.82
N THR A 415 22.78 -17.62 1.46
CA THR A 415 22.81 -18.62 2.54
C THR A 415 22.95 -20.06 2.08
N THR A 416 22.70 -20.37 0.80
CA THR A 416 22.94 -21.70 0.21
C THR A 416 24.33 -21.85 -0.39
N THR A 417 25.18 -20.82 -0.36
CA THR A 417 26.56 -20.90 -0.85
C THR A 417 27.46 -21.62 0.16
N ASP A 418 28.34 -22.51 -0.32
CA ASP A 418 29.28 -23.27 0.53
C ASP A 418 30.11 -22.39 1.47
N GLN A 419 30.51 -21.20 1.00
CA GLN A 419 31.26 -20.22 1.77
C GLN A 419 30.50 -19.77 3.04
N TYR A 420 29.19 -19.53 2.93
CA TYR A 420 28.36 -19.14 4.05
C TYR A 420 28.19 -20.30 5.05
N ILE A 421 27.96 -21.51 4.55
CA ILE A 421 27.80 -22.72 5.37
C ILE A 421 29.09 -23.03 6.14
N GLN A 422 30.25 -22.92 5.48
CA GLN A 422 31.56 -23.12 6.12
C GLN A 422 31.87 -22.02 7.14
N GLY A 423 31.54 -20.76 6.85
CA GLY A 423 31.68 -19.64 7.78
C GLY A 423 30.84 -19.82 9.05
N ARG A 424 29.58 -20.26 8.91
CA ARG A 424 28.69 -20.56 10.05
C ARG A 424 29.18 -21.73 10.89
N ARG A 425 29.69 -22.80 10.25
CA ARG A 425 30.30 -23.94 10.96
C ARG A 425 31.54 -23.53 11.76
N ARG A 426 32.38 -22.64 11.23
CA ARG A 426 33.53 -22.08 11.96
C ARG A 426 33.10 -21.19 13.13
N GLY A 427 32.11 -20.32 12.93
CA GLY A 427 31.56 -19.45 13.98
C GLY A 427 30.97 -20.22 15.17
N ASN A 428 30.15 -21.25 14.90
CA ASN A 428 29.60 -22.11 15.95
C ASN A 428 30.69 -22.91 16.70
N ASN A 429 31.79 -23.27 16.02
CA ASN A 429 32.88 -24.01 16.66
C ASN A 429 33.75 -23.10 17.56
N SER A 430 33.97 -21.84 17.16
CA SER A 430 34.62 -20.83 18.02
C SER A 430 33.78 -20.48 19.26
N GLN A 431 32.45 -20.40 19.12
CA GLN A 431 31.54 -20.11 20.24
C GLN A 431 31.46 -21.27 21.25
N ARG A 432 31.63 -22.52 20.77
CA ARG A 432 31.79 -23.71 21.63
C ARG A 432 33.15 -23.78 22.34
N GLN A 433 34.23 -23.28 21.72
CA GLN A 433 35.54 -23.23 22.36
C GLN A 433 35.68 -22.10 23.39
N SER A 434 34.92 -21.00 23.28
CA SER A 434 34.93 -19.91 24.27
C SER A 434 34.04 -20.15 25.49
N GLY A 435 33.21 -21.21 25.52
CA GLY A 435 32.34 -21.55 26.64
C GLY A 435 32.92 -22.56 27.65
N GLY A 436 34.12 -23.08 27.40
CA GLY A 436 34.77 -24.09 28.25
C GLY A 436 35.68 -23.47 29.30
N GLY A 437 35.12 -22.81 30.32
CA GLY A 437 35.91 -22.18 31.37
C GLY A 437 35.08 -21.71 32.56
N SER A 438 34.46 -22.62 33.29
CA SER A 438 34.11 -22.37 34.69
C SER A 438 34.13 -23.68 35.47
N SER A 439 35.19 -23.87 36.25
CA SER A 439 35.35 -24.96 37.20
C SER A 439 34.35 -24.81 38.34
N SER A 440 33.36 -25.68 38.42
CA SER A 440 32.56 -25.87 39.63
C SER A 440 33.24 -26.89 40.54
N GLN A 441 33.89 -26.39 41.60
CA GLN A 441 34.26 -27.17 42.78
C GLN A 441 33.01 -27.80 43.39
N ILE A 442 33.04 -29.13 43.54
CA ILE A 442 32.00 -29.92 44.19
C ILE A 442 32.19 -29.78 45.70
N HIS A 443 31.26 -29.12 46.37
CA HIS A 443 31.13 -29.18 47.83
C HIS A 443 30.16 -30.30 48.16
N GLY A 444 30.65 -31.34 48.82
CA GLY A 444 29.84 -32.48 49.25
C GLY A 444 29.11 -32.18 50.56
N THR A 445 27.84 -32.56 50.61
CA THR A 445 27.09 -32.72 51.86
C THR A 445 26.26 -34.00 51.78
N ASN A 446 26.52 -34.85 52.77
CA ASN A 446 25.92 -36.16 53.04
C ASN A 446 24.39 -36.08 53.18
N VAL A 447 23.71 -37.13 52.73
CA VAL A 447 22.36 -37.49 53.19
C VAL A 447 22.42 -38.95 53.61
N GLU A 448 22.33 -39.17 54.92
CA GLU A 448 22.15 -40.47 55.56
C GLU A 448 20.70 -40.95 55.32
N GLY A 449 20.56 -42.22 54.94
CA GLY A 449 19.27 -42.91 54.88
C GLY A 449 19.05 -43.66 56.19
N GLU A 450 17.94 -43.35 56.86
CA GLU A 450 17.42 -44.15 57.97
C GLU A 450 16.48 -45.23 57.40
N ASP A 451 16.88 -46.48 57.59
CA ASP A 451 15.98 -47.63 57.69
C ASP A 451 15.12 -47.46 58.94
N ASP A 452 13.82 -47.69 58.85
CA ASP A 452 13.15 -48.41 59.92
C ASP A 452 11.91 -49.17 59.43
N SER A 453 11.75 -50.32 60.06
CA SER A 453 10.88 -51.42 59.69
C SER A 453 9.58 -51.39 60.51
N ASP A 454 8.44 -51.67 59.89
CA ASP A 454 7.40 -52.58 60.41
C ASP A 454 6.39 -52.93 59.30
#